data_AF-A0A0G1VL03-F1
#
_entry.id   AF-A0A0G1VL03-F1
#
_cell.length_a   1.000
_cell.length_b   1.000
_cell.length_c   1.000
_cell.angle_alpha   90.00
_cell.angle_beta   90.00
_cell.angle_gamma   90.00
#
_symmetry.space_group_name_H-M   'P 1'
#
loop_
_entity.id
_entity.type
_entity.pdbx_description
1 polymer ?
#
loop_
_entity_poly.entity_id
_entity_poly.type
_entity_poly.pdbx_seq_one_letter_code
_entity_poly.pdbx_strand_id
1 'polypeptide(L)' 'TEILNYVEVLKELDTKGVPETSQVTGLSNVTREDEERGVLATADELLECSALPKVDHQIRIKRIL' A
#
# COMPACT_ATOMS: atom_id res chain seq x y z
N THR A 1 23.64 -7.03 6.98
CA THR A 1 23.65 -7.32 8.43
C THR A 1 23.68 -6.06 9.26
N GLU A 2 24.43 -5.04 8.86
CA GLU A 2 24.54 -3.75 9.60
C GLU A 2 23.21 -3.10 9.99
N ILE A 3 22.22 -3.08 9.09
CA ILE A 3 20.89 -2.50 9.39
C ILE A 3 20.18 -3.27 10.51
N LEU A 4 20.27 -4.60 10.50
CA LEU A 4 19.66 -5.44 11.54
C LEU A 4 20.37 -5.25 12.89
N ASN A 5 21.70 -5.15 12.89
CA ASN A 5 22.48 -4.89 14.09
C ASN A 5 22.16 -3.53 14.71
N TYR A 6 21.89 -2.51 13.90
CA TYR A 6 21.55 -1.18 14.41
C TYR A 6 20.17 -1.11 15.09
N VAL A 7 19.19 -1.89 14.61
CA VAL A 7 17.83 -1.96 15.17
C VAL A 7 17.81 -2.53 16.60
N GLU A 8 18.83 -3.30 16.98
CA GLU A 8 18.96 -3.90 18.31
C GLU A 8 19.00 -2.88 19.46
N VAL A 9 19.42 -1.63 19.19
CA VAL A 9 19.43 -0.52 20.18
C VAL A 9 18.03 -0.26 20.77
N LEU A 10 16.96 -0.55 20.02
CA LEU A 10 15.59 -0.38 20.50
C LEU A 10 15.24 -1.30 21.69
N LYS A 11 16.02 -2.35 21.94
CA LYS A 11 15.81 -3.27 23.08
C LYS A 11 16.22 -2.67 24.44
N GLU A 12 16.92 -1.54 24.45
CA GLU A 12 17.31 -0.84 25.68
C GLU A 12 16.12 -0.21 26.42
N LEU A 13 15.01 0.02 25.73
CA LEU A 13 13.80 0.65 26.27
C LEU A 13 12.82 -0.39 26.81
N ASP A 14 12.34 -0.19 28.04
CA ASP A 14 11.24 -0.99 28.59
C ASP A 14 9.90 -0.54 27.99
N THR A 15 9.31 -1.41 27.17
CA THR A 15 8.00 -1.20 26.52
C THR A 15 6.90 -2.03 27.18
N LYS A 16 7.17 -2.67 28.33
CA LYS A 16 6.19 -3.52 29.01
C LYS A 16 4.95 -2.73 29.43
N GLY A 17 3.80 -3.16 28.91
CA GLY A 17 2.51 -2.53 29.21
C GLY A 17 2.25 -1.23 28.44
N VAL A 18 3.15 -0.83 27.54
CA VAL A 18 2.92 0.29 26.63
C VAL A 18 2.17 -0.24 25.40
N PRO A 19 0.95 0.25 25.10
CA PRO A 19 0.26 -0.13 23.88
C PRO A 19 1.01 0.40 22.66
N GLU A 20 0.99 -0.34 21.57
CA GLU A 20 1.59 0.08 20.32
C GLU A 20 0.87 1.29 19.72
N THR A 21 1.64 2.22 19.17
CA THR A 21 1.07 3.36 18.45
C THR A 21 0.76 2.96 17.01
N SER A 22 -0.49 2.57 16.72
CA SER A 22 -0.90 2.24 15.35
C SER A 22 -1.13 3.46 14.46
N GLN A 23 -1.47 4.60 15.06
CA GLN A 23 -1.76 5.86 14.37
C GLN A 23 -1.58 7.05 15.31
N VAL A 24 -1.26 8.22 14.76
CA VAL A 24 -1.13 9.48 15.53
C VAL A 24 -2.32 10.42 15.35
N THR A 25 -3.24 10.07 14.45
CA THR A 25 -4.38 10.91 14.03
C THR A 25 -5.63 10.72 14.90
N GLY A 26 -5.67 9.65 15.71
CA GLY A 26 -6.82 9.33 16.57
C GLY A 26 -8.09 8.93 15.82
N LEU A 27 -7.98 8.58 14.53
CA LEU A 27 -9.13 8.22 13.70
C LEU A 27 -9.75 6.89 14.16
N SER A 28 -11.06 6.85 14.31
CA SER A 28 -11.77 5.57 14.45
C SER A 28 -12.04 4.96 13.08
N ASN A 29 -12.72 3.81 13.05
CA ASN A 29 -13.14 3.16 11.81
C ASN A 29 -13.88 4.16 10.91
N VAL A 30 -13.32 4.39 9.71
CA VAL A 30 -13.92 5.23 8.67
C VAL A 30 -14.61 4.32 7.66
N THR A 31 -15.93 4.36 7.61
CA THR A 31 -16.74 3.62 6.64
C THR A 31 -17.02 4.46 5.40
N ARG A 32 -17.36 3.80 4.30
CA ARG A 32 -17.79 4.44 3.05
C ARG A 32 -19.23 4.01 2.76
N GLU A 33 -20.08 4.96 2.42
CA GLU A 33 -21.44 4.68 1.95
C GLU A 33 -21.44 3.80 0.70
N ASP A 34 -22.43 2.91 0.61
CA ASP A 34 -22.60 1.98 -0.51
C ASP A 34 -23.32 2.65 -1.69
N GLU A 35 -22.62 3.59 -2.31
CA GLU A 35 -23.11 4.35 -3.46
C GLU A 35 -22.21 4.12 -4.68
N GLU A 36 -22.82 4.11 -5.86
CA GLU A 36 -22.10 4.13 -7.13
C GLU A 36 -21.31 5.44 -7.24
N ARG A 37 -20.01 5.32 -7.50
CA ARG A 37 -19.15 6.45 -7.82
C ARG A 37 -18.87 6.43 -9.31
N GLY A 38 -18.91 7.61 -9.93
CA GLY A 38 -18.62 7.76 -11.35
C GLY A 38 -17.21 7.29 -11.73
N VAL A 39 -16.98 7.15 -13.03
CA VAL A 39 -15.69 6.75 -13.60
C VAL A 39 -14.63 7.81 -13.26
N LEU A 40 -13.56 7.39 -12.57
CA LEU A 40 -12.48 8.27 -12.15
C LEU A 40 -11.40 8.49 -13.23
N ALA A 41 -11.24 7.52 -14.12
CA ALA A 41 -10.29 7.55 -15.22
C ALA A 41 -10.76 6.62 -16.33
N THR A 42 -10.39 6.95 -17.56
CA THR A 42 -10.59 6.11 -18.73
C THR A 42 -9.60 4.94 -18.76
N ALA A 43 -9.93 3.89 -19.49
CA ALA A 43 -9.04 2.73 -19.62
C ALA A 43 -7.69 3.09 -20.26
N ASP A 44 -7.68 4.01 -21.24
CA ASP A 44 -6.46 4.50 -21.87
C ASP A 44 -5.56 5.26 -20.88
N GLU A 45 -6.12 6.13 -20.03
CA GLU A 45 -5.36 6.86 -19.01
C GLU A 45 -4.67 5.91 -18.03
N LEU A 46 -5.35 4.85 -17.62
CA LEU A 46 -4.79 3.83 -16.72
C LEU A 46 -3.70 3.01 -17.41
N LEU A 47 -3.88 2.68 -18.69
CA LEU A 47 -2.88 1.94 -19.47
C LEU A 47 -1.60 2.77 -19.65
N GLU A 48 -1.71 4.09 -19.83
CA GLU A 48 -0.55 4.98 -19.90
C GLU A 48 0.32 5.01 -18.64
N CYS A 49 -0.22 4.67 -17.46
CA CYS A 49 0.58 4.54 -16.23
C CYS A 49 1.49 3.31 -16.19
N SER A 50 1.32 2.34 -17.10
CA SER A 50 2.08 1.09 -17.10
C SER A 50 3.37 1.20 -17.91
N ALA A 51 4.50 0.84 -17.29
CA ALA A 51 5.79 0.70 -17.95
C ALA A 51 5.91 -0.58 -18.80
N LEU A 52 4.91 -1.46 -18.76
CA LEU A 52 4.88 -2.72 -19.50
C LEU A 52 4.29 -2.54 -20.91
N PRO A 53 4.62 -3.41 -21.87
CA PRO A 53 4.02 -3.34 -23.20
C PRO A 53 2.50 -3.48 -23.15
N LYS A 54 1.82 -2.68 -23.97
CA LYS A 54 0.36 -2.66 -24.10
C LYS A 54 -0.03 -3.30 -25.42
N VAL A 55 -0.96 -4.25 -25.39
CA VAL A 55 -1.49 -4.92 -26.59
C VAL A 55 -2.98 -5.15 -26.42
N ASP A 56 -3.77 -4.87 -27.46
CA ASP A 56 -5.22 -5.01 -27.49
C ASP A 56 -5.92 -4.36 -26.28
N HIS A 57 -5.48 -3.15 -25.93
CA HIS A 57 -6.03 -2.37 -24.80
C HIS A 57 -5.85 -3.07 -23.43
N GLN A 58 -4.79 -3.88 -23.31
CA GLN A 58 -4.44 -4.63 -22.10
C GLN A 58 -2.94 -4.57 -21.83
N ILE A 59 -2.56 -4.83 -20.58
CA ILE A 59 -1.15 -4.94 -20.16
C ILE A 59 -0.63 -6.34 -20.50
N ARG A 60 0.42 -6.43 -21.33
CA ARG A 60 1.06 -7.70 -21.68
C ARG A 60 2.02 -8.13 -20.57
N ILE A 61 1.76 -9.30 -19.99
CA ILE A 61 2.63 -9.97 -19.01
C ILE A 61 3.24 -11.25 -19.58
N LYS A 62 4.32 -11.73 -18.96
CA LYS A 62 4.84 -13.08 -19.22
C LYS A 62 3.91 -14.09 -18.58
N ARG A 63 3.48 -15.11 -19.34
CA ARG A 63 2.72 -16.24 -18.78
C ARG A 63 3.60 -17.00 -17.80
N ILE A 64 3.15 -17.13 -16.56
CA ILE A 64 3.74 -18.01 -15.55
C ILE A 64 2.88 -19.27 -15.48
N LEU A 65 3.53 -20.43 -15.45
CA LEU A 65 2.93 -21.76 -15.33
C LEU A 65 3.22 -22.32 -13.95
#